data_AF-J8PK55-F1
#
_entry.id   AF-J8PK55-F1
#
_cell.length_a   1.000
_cell.length_b   1.000
_cell.length_c   1.000
_cell.angle_alpha   90.00
_cell.angle_beta   90.00
_cell.angle_gamma   90.00
#
_symmetry.space_group_name_H-M   'P 1'
#
loop_
_entity.id
_entity.type
_entity.pdbx_description
1 polymer ?
#
loop_
_entity_poly.entity_id
_entity_poly.type
_entity_poly.pdbx_seq_one_letter_code
_entity_poly.pdbx_strand_id
1 'polypeptide(L)'
;MDGSTVAFILTMVCMFVYTIKRRNTKQAPTRTVHDTTPAATTATQEPEPASAPVSEQEQEQEQRVNRSAAHRVNHKRPVNNDMVEIVMTMAPHISSQKIMDDLRDTGSIESTMENIFAGKLD
;
A
#
# COMPACT_ATOMS: atom_id res chain seq x y z
N MET A 1 31.98 -19.96 -18.22
CA MET A 1 30.74 -19.19 -18.49
C MET A 1 31.12 -18.12 -19.50
N ASP A 2 30.54 -18.15 -20.69
CA ASP A 2 30.99 -17.32 -21.80
C ASP A 2 30.60 -15.86 -21.59
N GLY A 3 31.42 -14.92 -22.07
CA GLY A 3 31.16 -13.48 -21.91
C GLY A 3 29.80 -13.06 -22.47
N SER A 4 29.34 -13.73 -23.54
CA SER A 4 28.02 -13.54 -24.13
C SER A 4 26.88 -13.95 -23.18
N THR A 5 27.06 -15.03 -22.41
CA THR A 5 26.09 -15.46 -21.39
C THR A 5 26.02 -14.43 -20.26
N VAL A 6 27.17 -13.88 -19.84
CA VAL A 6 27.22 -12.86 -18.79
C VAL A 6 26.55 -11.56 -19.27
N ALA A 7 26.83 -11.11 -20.50
CA ALA A 7 26.20 -9.93 -21.09
C ALA A 7 24.68 -10.10 -21.26
N PHE A 8 24.22 -11.26 -21.71
CA PHE A 8 22.80 -11.56 -21.85
C PHE A 8 22.07 -11.54 -20.50
N ILE A 9 22.62 -12.17 -19.47
CA ILE A 9 22.02 -12.16 -18.13
C ILE A 9 22.00 -10.73 -17.57
N LEU A 10 23.08 -9.97 -17.75
CA LEU A 10 23.17 -8.59 -17.24
C LEU A 10 22.14 -7.67 -17.91
N THR A 11 21.98 -7.77 -19.23
CA THR A 11 20.95 -7.00 -19.95
C THR A 11 19.54 -7.38 -19.51
N MET A 12 19.25 -8.67 -19.29
CA MET A 12 17.95 -9.12 -18.81
C MET A 12 17.66 -8.62 -17.38
N VAL A 13 18.63 -8.68 -16.48
CA VAL A 13 18.51 -8.18 -15.10
C VAL A 13 18.29 -6.66 -15.09
N CYS A 14 19.07 -5.91 -15.90
CA CYS A 14 18.88 -4.47 -16.03
C CYS A 14 17.48 -4.11 -16.55
N MET A 15 16.98 -4.84 -17.56
CA MET A 15 15.66 -4.63 -18.13
C MET A 15 14.55 -4.99 -17.13
N PHE A 16 14.72 -6.07 -16.37
CA PHE A 16 13.79 -6.49 -15.33
C PHE A 16 13.66 -5.45 -14.20
N VAL A 17 14.79 -4.96 -13.67
CA VAL A 17 14.81 -3.91 -12.64
C VAL A 17 14.16 -2.62 -13.17
N TYR A 18 14.47 -2.24 -14.41
CA TYR A 18 13.86 -1.08 -15.07
C TYR A 18 12.34 -1.22 -15.20
N THR A 19 11.87 -2.41 -15.56
CA THR A 19 10.43 -2.70 -15.74
C THR A 19 9.69 -2.68 -14.40
N ILE A 20 10.27 -3.25 -13.34
CA ILE A 20 9.69 -3.21 -11.99
C ILE A 20 9.60 -1.78 -11.48
N LYS A 21 10.69 -1.01 -11.56
CA LYS A 21 10.74 0.39 -11.15
C LYS A 21 9.65 1.21 -11.85
N ARG A 22 9.49 1.01 -13.17
CA ARG A 22 8.48 1.72 -13.98
C ARG A 22 7.05 1.35 -13.60
N ARG A 23 6.78 0.11 -13.18
CA ARG A 23 5.44 -0.33 -12.74
C ARG A 23 5.09 0.24 -11.37
N ASN A 24 6.04 0.34 -10.45
CA ASN A 24 5.81 0.90 -9.11
C ASN A 24 5.52 2.41 -9.12
N THR A 25 6.02 3.18 -10.10
CA THR A 25 5.73 4.63 -10.20
C THR A 25 4.31 4.95 -10.69
N LYS A 26 3.57 3.96 -11.20
CA LYS A 26 2.19 4.17 -11.71
C LYS A 26 1.11 4.06 -10.62
N GLN A 27 1.46 3.74 -9.38
CA GLN A 27 0.52 3.65 -8.27
C GLN A 27 0.58 4.93 -7.41
N ALA A 28 0.11 6.05 -7.96
CA ALA A 28 -0.32 7.17 -7.14
C ALA A 28 -1.79 6.92 -6.75
N PRO A 29 -2.12 6.71 -5.47
CA PRO A 29 -3.48 6.44 -5.02
C PRO A 29 -4.28 7.74 -5.04
N THR A 30 -5.12 7.93 -6.06
CA THR A 30 -6.21 8.91 -6.02
C THR A 30 -7.26 8.42 -5.02
N ARG A 31 -7.08 8.75 -3.74
CA ARG A 31 -8.12 8.69 -2.72
C ARG A 31 -9.00 9.93 -2.87
N THR A 32 -10.12 9.81 -3.59
CA THR A 32 -11.27 10.70 -3.36
C THR A 32 -12.23 9.98 -2.44
N VAL A 33 -12.14 10.33 -1.14
CA VAL A 33 -13.13 10.00 -0.13
C VAL A 33 -14.38 10.82 -0.46
N HIS A 34 -15.40 10.18 -1.03
CA HIS A 34 -16.74 10.75 -1.06
C HIS A 34 -17.43 10.34 0.25
N ASP A 35 -17.32 11.21 1.26
CA ASP A 35 -18.32 11.28 2.32
C ASP A 35 -19.60 11.83 1.68
N THR A 36 -20.59 10.97 1.46
CA THR A 36 -21.94 11.43 1.15
C THR A 36 -22.92 10.72 2.07
N THR A 37 -23.24 11.39 3.16
CA THR A 37 -24.43 11.21 3.98
C THR A 37 -25.68 11.00 3.11
N PRO A 38 -26.55 10.02 3.39
CA PRO A 38 -27.78 9.84 2.63
C PRO A 38 -28.81 10.88 3.07
N ALA A 39 -29.01 11.91 2.25
CA ALA A 39 -30.16 12.80 2.35
C ALA A 39 -30.87 12.85 1.00
N ALA A 40 -32.14 12.44 1.02
CA ALA A 40 -33.00 12.32 -0.14
C ALA A 40 -33.36 13.68 -0.77
N THR A 41 -33.69 13.60 -2.07
CA THR A 41 -34.56 14.51 -2.84
C THR A 41 -33.90 15.79 -3.39
N THR A 42 -33.64 15.83 -4.70
CA THR A 42 -34.40 16.63 -5.71
C THR A 42 -33.61 16.70 -7.03
N ALA A 43 -34.33 16.59 -8.13
CA ALA A 43 -33.88 16.40 -9.50
C ALA A 43 -33.12 17.59 -10.15
N THR A 44 -32.48 17.25 -11.28
CA THR A 44 -32.27 18.09 -12.49
C THR A 44 -30.85 18.62 -12.70
N GLN A 45 -30.13 18.02 -13.65
CA GLN A 45 -29.63 18.63 -14.92
C GLN A 45 -28.22 18.17 -15.34
N GLU A 46 -28.17 17.37 -16.41
CA GLU A 46 -27.06 17.11 -17.36
C GLU A 46 -26.95 18.33 -18.32
N PRO A 47 -25.77 18.80 -18.83
CA PRO A 47 -24.87 18.00 -19.70
C PRO A 47 -23.33 18.24 -19.70
N GLU A 48 -22.62 17.18 -20.14
CA GLU A 48 -21.34 17.02 -20.91
C GLU A 48 -20.52 18.24 -21.42
N PRO A 49 -19.27 18.08 -21.95
CA PRO A 49 -18.09 17.28 -21.55
C PRO A 49 -16.72 18.04 -21.77
N ALA A 50 -15.60 17.32 -21.57
CA ALA A 50 -14.27 17.49 -22.19
C ALA A 50 -13.26 18.55 -21.66
N SER A 51 -12.14 18.06 -21.09
CA SER A 51 -10.76 18.23 -21.61
C SER A 51 -9.71 18.23 -20.49
N ALA A 52 -8.72 17.35 -20.60
CA ALA A 52 -7.38 17.47 -19.98
C ALA A 52 -6.35 17.52 -21.15
N PRO A 53 -5.01 17.58 -20.98
CA PRO A 53 -4.13 17.74 -19.80
C PRO A 53 -2.92 18.71 -20.09
N VAL A 54 -1.75 18.52 -19.40
CA VAL A 54 -0.35 19.03 -19.65
C VAL A 54 0.05 20.21 -18.75
N SER A 55 1.24 20.34 -18.13
CA SER A 55 2.45 19.54 -17.80
C SER A 55 3.33 20.41 -16.86
N GLU A 56 4.56 19.96 -16.56
CA GLU A 56 5.71 20.68 -15.94
C GLU A 56 5.79 20.50 -14.41
N GLN A 57 6.56 19.54 -13.86
CA GLN A 57 8.02 19.35 -13.83
C GLN A 57 8.81 20.55 -13.32
N GLU A 58 9.15 20.54 -12.03
CA GLU A 58 10.40 21.13 -11.52
C GLU A 58 11.06 20.15 -10.53
N GLN A 59 12.34 19.89 -10.78
CA GLN A 59 13.24 19.05 -10.00
C GLN A 59 14.29 19.96 -9.35
N GLU A 60 14.47 19.87 -8.04
CA GLU A 60 15.69 20.25 -7.31
C GLU A 60 15.92 19.12 -6.28
N GLN A 61 16.95 18.25 -6.37
CA GLN A 61 18.38 18.45 -6.02
C GLN A 61 18.49 19.28 -4.73
N GLU A 62 18.95 18.82 -3.57
CA GLU A 62 19.97 17.87 -3.12
C GLU A 62 19.45 17.26 -1.78
N GLN A 63 19.88 16.11 -1.27
CA GLN A 63 21.06 16.04 -0.40
C GLN A 63 21.15 14.62 0.20
N ARG A 64 22.38 14.10 0.21
CA ARG A 64 22.83 12.82 0.79
C ARG A 64 22.12 12.38 2.08
N VAL A 65 21.52 11.19 2.07
CA VAL A 65 21.54 10.26 3.22
C VAL A 65 21.64 8.84 2.66
N ASN A 66 22.85 8.31 2.51
CA ASN A 66 23.40 7.33 3.43
C ASN A 66 22.52 6.07 3.55
N ARG A 67 23.09 4.90 3.17
CA ARG A 67 22.51 3.58 3.44
C ARG A 67 22.01 3.55 4.89
N SER A 68 20.69 3.53 5.06
CA SER A 68 20.06 3.30 6.35
C SER A 68 18.93 2.34 6.07
N ALA A 69 18.94 1.22 6.79
CA ALA A 69 17.88 0.24 6.87
C ALA A 69 16.53 0.91 6.60
N ALA A 70 15.76 0.37 5.65
CA ALA A 70 14.40 0.83 5.35
C ALA A 70 13.73 1.12 6.69
N HIS A 71 13.60 2.41 7.00
CA HIS A 71 13.01 2.87 8.22
C HIS A 71 11.57 2.41 8.05
N ARG A 72 11.23 1.25 8.63
CA ARG A 72 9.86 0.86 8.91
C ARG A 72 9.38 2.02 9.75
N VAL A 73 8.86 3.04 9.11
CA VAL A 73 8.27 4.17 9.80
C VAL A 73 7.06 3.54 10.45
N ASN A 74 7.26 3.11 11.69
CA ASN A 74 6.29 2.45 12.52
C ASN A 74 5.31 3.55 12.93
N HIS A 75 4.58 4.07 11.95
CA HIS A 75 3.36 4.81 12.16
C HIS A 75 2.45 3.79 12.80
N LYS A 76 2.50 3.71 14.13
CA LYS A 76 1.54 2.98 14.95
C LYS A 76 0.19 3.58 14.57
N ARG A 77 -0.47 2.94 13.59
CA ARG A 77 -1.77 3.35 13.12
C ARG A 77 -2.73 3.12 14.28
N PRO A 78 -3.67 4.04 14.53
CA PRO A 78 -4.74 3.74 15.46
C PRO A 78 -5.46 2.48 14.94
N VAL A 79 -5.65 1.51 15.83
CA VAL A 79 -6.42 0.31 15.51
C VAL A 79 -7.89 0.71 15.52
N ASN A 80 -8.58 0.48 14.41
CA ASN A 80 -10.02 0.66 14.35
C ASN A 80 -10.73 -0.59 14.90
N ASN A 81 -11.86 -0.40 15.58
CA ASN A 81 -12.67 -1.50 16.10
C ASN A 81 -13.08 -2.48 14.98
N ASP A 82 -13.38 -1.96 13.78
CA ASP A 82 -13.72 -2.76 12.61
C ASP A 82 -12.61 -3.75 12.23
N MET A 83 -11.33 -3.36 12.40
CA MET A 83 -10.21 -4.26 12.10
C MET A 83 -10.20 -5.45 13.07
N VAL A 84 -10.52 -5.21 14.35
CA VAL A 84 -10.60 -6.26 15.37
C VAL A 84 -11.80 -7.18 15.08
N GLU A 85 -12.95 -6.62 14.73
CA GLU A 85 -14.17 -7.39 14.44
C GLU A 85 -14.00 -8.30 13.23
N ILE A 86 -13.39 -7.80 12.15
CA ILE A 86 -13.10 -8.60 10.95
C ILE A 86 -12.18 -9.77 11.28
N VAL A 87 -11.10 -9.53 12.03
CA VAL A 87 -10.17 -10.60 12.43
C VAL A 87 -10.86 -11.59 13.38
N MET A 88 -11.65 -11.12 14.34
CA MET A 88 -12.37 -11.98 15.29
C MET A 88 -13.41 -12.87 14.60
N THR A 89 -14.05 -12.37 13.55
CA THR A 89 -14.99 -13.15 12.72
C THR A 89 -14.28 -14.29 11.99
N MET A 90 -13.04 -14.06 11.54
CA MET A 90 -12.23 -15.06 10.83
C MET A 90 -11.47 -16.00 11.76
N ALA A 91 -11.04 -15.51 12.92
CA ALA A 91 -10.25 -16.23 13.91
C ALA A 91 -10.87 -16.10 15.32
N PRO A 92 -12.03 -16.72 15.56
CA PRO A 92 -12.76 -16.58 16.84
C PRO A 92 -12.06 -17.26 18.03
N HIS A 93 -11.05 -18.09 17.76
CA HIS A 93 -10.25 -18.78 18.78
C HIS A 93 -9.19 -17.86 19.41
N ILE A 94 -8.85 -16.74 18.77
CA ILE A 94 -7.87 -15.79 19.29
C ILE A 94 -8.57 -14.73 20.13
N SER A 95 -8.02 -14.44 21.31
CA SER A 95 -8.56 -13.39 22.17
C SER A 95 -8.50 -12.02 21.49
N SER A 96 -9.58 -11.25 21.62
CA SER A 96 -9.67 -9.88 21.07
C SER A 96 -8.50 -8.98 21.49
N GLN A 97 -8.00 -9.13 22.71
CA GLN A 97 -6.86 -8.35 23.21
C GLN A 97 -5.57 -8.64 22.43
N LYS A 98 -5.25 -9.92 22.17
CA LYS A 98 -4.10 -10.30 21.33
C LYS A 98 -4.24 -9.79 19.90
N ILE A 99 -5.44 -9.85 19.33
CA ILE A 99 -5.74 -9.31 18.00
C ILE A 99 -5.47 -7.80 17.97
N MET A 100 -5.93 -7.08 18.99
CA MET A 100 -5.73 -5.63 19.10
C MET A 100 -4.26 -5.25 19.24
N ASP A 101 -3.49 -6.01 20.01
CA ASP A 101 -2.05 -5.80 20.19
C ASP A 101 -1.29 -6.06 18.88
N ASP A 102 -1.56 -7.17 18.19
CA ASP A 102 -0.89 -7.48 16.91
C ASP A 102 -1.32 -6.54 15.79
N LEU A 103 -2.58 -6.10 15.76
CA LEU A 103 -3.04 -5.04 14.84
C LEU A 103 -2.37 -3.70 15.12
N ARG A 104 -2.04 -3.41 16.37
CA ARG A 104 -1.33 -2.17 16.75
C ARG A 104 0.13 -2.18 16.29
N ASP A 105 0.72 -3.36 16.23
CA ASP A 105 2.11 -3.54 15.81
C ASP A 105 2.25 -3.75 14.29
N THR A 106 1.33 -4.47 13.66
CA THR A 106 1.32 -4.70 12.20
C THR A 106 0.64 -3.58 11.43
N GLY A 107 -0.39 -2.97 11.99
CA GLY A 107 -1.23 -1.96 11.33
C GLY A 107 -2.06 -2.49 10.16
N SER A 108 -2.17 -3.81 9.98
CA SER A 108 -2.88 -4.44 8.88
C SER A 108 -3.54 -5.76 9.29
N ILE A 109 -4.79 -5.96 8.84
CA ILE A 109 -5.55 -7.21 9.02
C ILE A 109 -4.82 -8.38 8.36
N GLU A 110 -4.28 -8.17 7.16
CA GLU A 110 -3.61 -9.21 6.37
C GLU A 110 -2.39 -9.76 7.12
N SER A 111 -1.52 -8.86 7.59
CA SER A 111 -0.32 -9.24 8.35
C SER A 111 -0.67 -9.88 9.69
N THR A 112 -1.75 -9.43 10.34
CA THR A 112 -2.25 -10.05 11.57
C THR A 112 -2.72 -11.48 11.29
N MET A 113 -3.44 -11.70 10.19
CA MET A 113 -3.93 -13.01 9.82
C MET A 113 -2.80 -13.97 9.42
N GLU A 114 -1.76 -13.47 8.75
CA GLU A 114 -0.54 -14.23 8.50
C GLU A 114 0.13 -14.69 9.80
N ASN A 115 0.18 -13.81 10.81
CA ASN A 115 0.75 -14.16 12.13
C ASN A 115 -0.10 -15.21 12.87
N ILE A 116 -1.43 -15.14 12.76
CA ILE A 116 -2.35 -16.14 13.29
C ILE A 116 -2.11 -17.50 12.62
N PHE A 117 -2.07 -17.56 11.29
CA PHE A 117 -1.82 -18.81 10.57
C PHE A 117 -0.40 -19.36 10.77
N ALA A 118 0.57 -18.48 11.05
CA ALA A 118 1.92 -18.87 11.41
C ALA A 118 2.06 -19.37 12.86
N GLY A 119 0.98 -19.35 13.67
CA GLY A 119 0.98 -19.76 15.07
C GLY A 119 1.76 -18.81 15.99
N LYS A 120 1.97 -17.56 15.57
CA LYS A 120 2.61 -16.53 16.43
C LYS A 120 1.61 -15.91 17.39
N LEU A 121 0.34 -15.91 17.01
CA LEU A 121 -0.81 -15.54 17.83
C LEU A 121 -1.60 -16.82 18.13
N ASP A 122 -1.17 -17.56 19.15
CA ASP A 122 -1.91 -18.64 19.81
C ASP A 122 -2.02 -18.29 21.31
#